data_AF-A0A3S5ACK5-F1
#
_entry.id   AF-A0A3S5ACK5-F1
#
_cell.length_a   1.000
_cell.length_b   1.000
_cell.length_c   1.000
_cell.angle_alpha   90.00
_cell.angle_beta   90.00
_cell.angle_gamma   90.00
#
_symmetry.space_group_name_H-M   'P 1'
#
loop_
_entity.id
_entity.type
_entity.pdbx_description
1 polymer ?
#
loop_
_entity_poly.entity_id
_entity_poly.type
_entity_poly.pdbx_seq_one_letter_code
_entity_poly.pdbx_strand_id
1 'polypeptide(L)' 'MTYTVHRDTQATLQILDRVELDAEDFKDENLYKRFGLEEEYACHDLTMWQKYRPKVWSLFEVPSSSSGAKVS' A
#
# COMPACT_ATOMS: atom_id res chain seq x y z
N MET A 1 -25.63 -28.49 -5.81
CA MET A 1 -24.87 -27.57 -4.93
C MET A 1 -23.76 -26.92 -5.75
N THR A 2 -24.08 -25.85 -6.48
CA THR A 2 -23.13 -25.17 -7.41
C THR A 2 -23.08 -23.67 -7.19
N TYR A 3 -24.02 -23.12 -6.40
CA TYR A 3 -24.10 -21.68 -6.12
C TYR A 3 -23.12 -21.21 -5.03
N THR A 4 -22.66 -22.10 -4.13
CA THR A 4 -21.70 -21.77 -3.07
C THR A 4 -20.27 -21.68 -3.60
N VAL A 5 -19.87 -22.61 -4.48
CA VAL A 5 -18.51 -22.68 -5.06
C VAL A 5 -18.19 -21.41 -5.87
N HIS A 6 -19.13 -20.89 -6.66
CA HIS A 6 -18.92 -19.66 -7.44
C HIS A 6 -18.86 -18.40 -6.58
N ARG A 7 -19.60 -18.36 -5.46
CA ARG A 7 -19.57 -17.24 -4.52
C ARG A 7 -18.24 -17.19 -3.77
N ASP A 8 -17.74 -18.34 -3.32
CA ASP A 8 -16.48 -18.43 -2.59
C ASP A 8 -15.30 -18.06 -3.50
N THR A 9 -15.33 -18.44 -4.78
CA THR A 9 -14.33 -18.01 -5.76
C THR A 9 -14.39 -16.52 -6.08
N GLN A 10 -15.60 -15.93 -6.12
CA GLN A 10 -15.75 -14.50 -6.37
C GLN A 10 -15.25 -13.67 -5.17
N ALA A 11 -15.51 -14.15 -3.94
CA ALA A 11 -15.04 -13.51 -2.73
C ALA A 11 -13.50 -13.52 -2.64
N THR A 12 -12.86 -14.63 -3.01
CA THR A 12 -11.38 -14.70 -3.01
C THR A 12 -10.75 -13.83 -4.08
N LEU A 13 -11.31 -13.80 -5.31
CA LEU A 13 -10.84 -12.88 -6.37
C LEU A 13 -10.96 -11.41 -5.94
N GLN A 14 -12.06 -11.05 -5.29
CA GLN A 14 -12.27 -9.68 -4.82
C GLN A 14 -11.30 -9.27 -3.69
N ILE A 15 -10.82 -10.22 -2.90
CA ILE A 15 -9.76 -9.98 -1.90
C ILE A 15 -8.42 -9.78 -2.60
N LEU A 16 -8.09 -10.60 -3.61
CA LEU A 16 -6.85 -10.45 -4.38
C LEU A 16 -6.77 -9.10 -5.11
N ASP A 17 -7.85 -8.67 -5.76
CA ASP A 17 -7.91 -7.37 -6.45
C ASP A 17 -7.66 -6.19 -5.49
N ARG A 18 -8.19 -6.27 -4.25
CA ARG A 18 -7.92 -5.25 -3.22
C ARG A 18 -6.46 -5.23 -2.80
N VAL A 19 -5.85 -6.40 -2.65
CA VAL A 19 -4.44 -6.53 -2.28
C VAL A 19 -3.51 -5.99 -3.38
N GLU A 20 -3.86 -6.19 -4.65
CA GLU A 20 -3.11 -5.63 -5.78
C GLU A 20 -3.21 -4.10 -5.84
N LEU A 21 -4.40 -3.54 -5.62
CA LEU A 21 -4.62 -2.10 -5.54
C LEU A 21 -3.83 -1.45 -4.40
N ASP A 22 -3.86 -2.07 -3.22
CA ASP A 22 -3.08 -1.61 -2.07
C ASP A 22 -1.56 -1.65 -2.37
N ALA A 23 -1.08 -2.69 -3.07
CA ALA A 23 0.33 -2.84 -3.43
C ALA A 23 0.82 -1.76 -4.42
N GLU A 24 -0.01 -1.35 -5.38
CA GLU A 24 0.28 -0.25 -6.30
C GLU A 24 0.40 1.11 -5.58
N ASP A 25 -0.40 1.31 -4.53
CA ASP A 25 -0.37 2.52 -3.70
C ASP A 25 0.92 2.66 -2.86
N PHE A 26 1.56 1.54 -2.50
CA PHE A 26 2.83 1.54 -1.77
C PHE A 26 4.07 1.75 -2.66
N LYS A 27 3.92 1.85 -3.99
CA LYS A 27 5.05 2.18 -4.85
C LYS A 27 5.59 3.56 -4.50
N ASP A 28 6.92 3.64 -4.38
CA ASP A 28 7.63 4.88 -4.02
C ASP A 28 7.16 6.08 -4.87
N GLU A 29 6.94 5.89 -6.17
CA GLU A 29 6.45 6.94 -7.08
C GLU A 29 5.08 7.52 -6.67
N ASN A 30 4.11 6.67 -6.33
CA ASN A 30 2.79 7.10 -5.87
C ASN A 30 2.86 7.73 -4.48
N LEU A 31 3.75 7.22 -3.62
CA LEU A 31 4.00 7.78 -2.31
C LEU A 31 4.54 9.21 -2.42
N TYR A 32 5.57 9.47 -3.24
CA TYR A 32 6.12 10.81 -3.42
C TYR A 32 5.16 11.76 -4.16
N LYS A 33 4.33 11.25 -5.08
CA LYS A 33 3.23 12.00 -5.70
C LYS A 33 2.25 12.58 -4.68
N ARG A 34 1.84 11.79 -3.68
CA ARG A 34 0.93 12.25 -2.60
C ARG A 34 1.53 13.40 -1.78
N PHE A 35 2.85 13.44 -1.62
CA PHE A 35 3.55 14.50 -0.89
C PHE A 35 4.01 15.67 -1.76
N GLY A 36 3.73 15.66 -3.07
CA GLY A 36 4.17 16.68 -4.02
C GLY A 36 5.67 16.65 -4.28
N LEU A 37 6.33 15.52 -4.02
CA LEU A 37 7.79 15.33 -4.13
C LEU A 37 8.19 14.60 -5.43
N GLU A 38 7.32 14.58 -6.43
CA GLU A 38 7.52 13.82 -7.67
C GLU A 38 8.72 14.34 -8.48
N GLU A 39 8.88 15.67 -8.57
CA GLU A 39 9.99 16.31 -9.27
C GLU A 39 11.33 16.11 -8.53
N GLU A 40 11.36 16.25 -7.19
CA GLU A 40 12.59 15.98 -6.43
C GLU A 40 12.98 14.50 -6.43
N TYR A 41 12.00 13.60 -6.49
CA TYR A 41 12.25 12.17 -6.67
C TYR A 41 12.84 11.88 -8.06
N ALA A 42 12.29 12.48 -9.11
CA ALA A 42 12.78 12.34 -10.49
C ALA A 42 14.18 12.93 -10.69
N CYS A 43 14.49 14.05 -10.02
CA CYS A 43 15.81 14.69 -10.04
C CYS A 43 16.81 14.05 -9.07
N HIS A 44 16.42 13.04 -8.29
CA HIS A 44 17.21 12.44 -7.20
C HIS A 44 17.67 13.42 -6.10
N ASP A 45 17.06 14.59 -6.01
CA ASP A 45 17.38 15.68 -5.08
C ASP A 45 16.56 15.63 -3.77
N LEU A 46 16.24 14.41 -3.33
CA LEU A 46 15.51 14.21 -2.07
C LEU A 46 16.41 14.36 -0.85
N THR A 47 16.06 15.31 0.00
CA THR A 47 16.65 15.48 1.33
C THR A 47 16.39 14.22 2.17
N MET A 48 17.32 13.88 3.08
CA MET A 48 17.16 12.75 4.00
C MET A 48 15.78 12.74 4.69
N TRP A 49 15.32 13.88 5.21
CA TRP A 49 14.00 14.00 5.81
C TRP A 49 12.84 13.74 4.84
N GLN A 50 12.92 14.21 3.59
CA GLN A 50 11.91 13.95 2.56
C GLN A 50 11.82 12.47 2.19
N LYS A 51 12.89 11.68 2.36
CA LYS A 51 12.86 10.21 2.18
C LYS A 51 12.24 9.48 3.37
N TYR A 52 12.48 9.95 4.59
CA TYR A 52 12.00 9.27 5.81
C TYR A 52 10.56 9.64 6.15
N ARG A 53 10.13 10.89 5.94
CA ARG A 53 8.78 11.35 6.28
C ARG A 53 7.67 10.51 5.62
N PRO A 54 7.67 10.25 4.30
CA PRO A 54 6.62 9.46 3.65
C PRO A 54 6.58 8.00 4.15
N LYS A 55 7.74 7.42 4.44
CA LYS A 55 7.86 6.06 5.00
C LYS A 55 7.33 5.96 6.42
N VAL A 56 7.53 6.99 7.23
CA VAL A 56 6.94 7.05 8.58
C VAL A 56 5.43 7.20 8.49
N TRP A 57 4.94 8.01 7.55
CA TRP A 57 3.50 8.22 7.36
C TRP A 57 2.78 6.97 6.83
N SER A 58 3.40 6.22 5.90
CA SER A 58 2.81 4.98 5.37
C SER A 58 2.63 3.90 6.44
N LEU A 59 3.46 3.90 7.50
CA LEU A 59 3.29 3.02 8.66
C LEU A 59 2.03 3.34 9.47
N PHE A 60 1.57 4.60 9.47
CA PHE A 60 0.35 5.00 10.18
C PHE A 60 -0.93 4.80 9.35
N GLU A 61 -0.84 4.89 8.02
CA GLU A 61 -1.98 4.65 7.12
C GLU A 61 -2.40 3.17 7.08
N VAL A 62 -1.50 2.25 7.46
CA VAL A 62 -1.79 0.82 7.50
C VAL A 62 -1.83 0.31 8.95
N PRO A 63 -2.96 0.40 9.65
CA PRO A 63 -3.08 -0.13 11.00
C PRO A 63 -2.97 -1.68 11.08
N SER A 64 -2.98 -2.41 9.96
CA SER A 64 -3.00 -3.89 9.94
C SER A 64 -1.72 -4.61 9.49
N SER A 65 -0.63 -3.90 9.13
CA SER A 65 0.59 -4.56 8.59
C SER A 65 1.72 -4.73 9.59
N SER A 66 1.62 -4.19 10.81
CA SER A 66 2.61 -4.48 11.83
C SER A 66 2.54 -5.97 12.20
N SER A 67 3.68 -6.64 12.25
CA SER A 67 3.79 -8.00 12.80
C SER A 67 3.22 -8.10 14.23
N GLY A 68 3.04 -6.98 14.94
CA GLY A 68 2.39 -6.93 16.26
C GLY A 68 0.87 -7.12 16.23
N ALA A 69 0.18 -6.79 15.14
CA ALA A 69 -1.27 -7.01 14.99
C ALA A 69 -1.62 -8.46 14.65
N LYS A 70 -0.66 -9.24 14.14
CA LYS A 70 -0.83 -10.65 13.74
C LYS A 70 -0.63 -11.64 14.90
N VAL A 71 -0.33 -11.14 16.11
CA VAL A 71 -0.02 -11.95 17.31
C VAL A 71 -1.09 -11.79 18.41
N SER A 72 -2.28 -11.29 18.09
CA SER A 72 -3.44 -11.32 19.01
C SER A 72 -4.54 -12.22 18.49
#